data_AF-A0AAW7PYX3-F1
#
_entry.id   AF-A0AAW7PYX3-F1
#
_cell.length_a   1.000
_cell.length_b   1.000
_cell.length_c   1.000
_cell.angle_alpha   90.00
_cell.angle_beta   90.00
_cell.angle_gamma   90.00
#
_symmetry.space_group_name_H-M   'P 1'
#
loop_
_entity.id
_entity.type
_entity.pdbx_description
1 polymer ?
#
loop_
_entity_poly.entity_id
_entity_poly.type
_entity_poly.pdbx_seq_one_letter_code
_entity_poly.pdbx_strand_id
1 'polypeptide(L)'
;MSKTIKPLSNEQLNSIAPTLFTQEPHSEVSEKYHFIPTIDVIEEIRFHNWYPVNVSVANVRDLEKEGFQQHCVRFRHFEDLLNPKDNAVELLLFNSHDRSKAFSISAGIFRFVCANGLVISDSVFETYKIKHLGERDNDVANAVANITAIKPKLMEKIEKLESITLNQSEKESFAKYSIPLRFEEHLEINHNDLLIPHRVEDSKDDLYTVLNVIQENLLRGNISGINKDTKRRFTSREITSISKDTEVNKGIWDIAEKIASIKDSSYCSMAIAA
;
A
#
# COMPACT_ATOMS: atom_id res chain seq x y z
N MET A 1 14.27 -0.22 17.69
CA MET A 1 14.01 1.24 17.82
C MET A 1 13.32 1.70 16.55
N SER A 2 12.03 2.09 16.62
CA SER A 2 11.32 2.68 15.49
C SER A 2 12.08 3.95 15.06
N LYS A 3 12.58 3.99 13.82
CA LYS A 3 13.36 5.12 13.32
C LYS A 3 12.38 6.26 13.04
N THR A 4 12.62 7.40 13.68
CA THR A 4 11.73 8.56 13.63
C THR A 4 11.54 9.02 12.18
N ILE A 5 10.33 8.84 11.66
CA ILE A 5 9.95 9.36 10.35
C ILE A 5 9.73 10.85 10.48
N LYS A 6 10.40 11.63 9.64
CA LYS A 6 10.23 13.08 9.57
C LYS A 6 9.33 13.41 8.37
N PRO A 7 8.34 14.30 8.54
CA PRO A 7 7.60 14.87 7.42
C PRO A 7 8.52 15.48 6.36
N LEU A 8 8.12 15.35 5.10
CA LEU A 8 8.77 15.96 3.96
C LEU A 8 8.25 17.40 3.75
N SER A 9 9.18 18.35 3.62
CA SER A 9 8.86 19.72 3.20
C SER A 9 8.53 19.79 1.70
N ASN A 10 7.97 20.90 1.24
CA ASN A 10 7.73 21.11 -0.19
C ASN A 10 9.01 21.13 -1.01
N GLU A 11 10.10 21.68 -0.46
CA GLU A 11 11.41 21.65 -1.12
C GLU A 11 11.90 20.22 -1.31
N GLN A 12 11.74 19.36 -0.29
CA GLN A 12 12.11 17.95 -0.37
C GLN A 12 11.21 17.18 -1.33
N LEU A 13 9.89 17.41 -1.29
CA LEU A 13 8.96 16.81 -2.24
C LEU A 13 9.29 17.20 -3.68
N ASN A 14 9.58 18.48 -3.93
CA ASN A 14 9.93 18.96 -5.26
C ASN A 14 11.26 18.38 -5.75
N SER A 15 12.24 18.24 -4.85
CA SER A 15 13.53 17.62 -5.20
C SER A 15 13.40 16.13 -5.54
N ILE A 16 12.49 15.39 -4.91
CA ILE A 16 12.33 13.94 -5.13
C ILE A 16 11.35 13.66 -6.27
N ALA A 17 10.26 14.43 -6.34
CA ALA A 17 9.14 14.25 -7.25
C ALA A 17 8.66 15.60 -7.79
N PRO A 18 9.39 16.22 -8.74
CA PRO A 18 8.98 17.48 -9.37
C PRO A 18 7.59 17.40 -10.02
N THR A 19 7.18 16.20 -10.44
CA THR A 19 5.87 15.92 -11.05
C THR A 19 4.68 16.34 -10.18
N LEU A 20 4.84 16.40 -8.86
CA LEU A 20 3.77 16.83 -7.94
C LEU A 20 3.40 18.32 -8.10
N PHE A 21 4.33 19.11 -8.64
CA PHE A 21 4.22 20.57 -8.79
C PHE A 21 3.82 20.98 -10.20
N THR A 22 3.64 20.02 -11.11
CA THR A 22 3.16 20.26 -12.47
C THR A 22 1.81 20.97 -12.43
N GLN A 23 1.66 22.02 -13.24
CA GLN A 23 0.46 22.88 -13.27
C GLN A 23 -0.46 22.58 -14.46
N GLU A 24 -0.06 21.69 -15.35
CA GLU A 24 -0.78 21.36 -16.58
C GLU A 24 -0.84 19.83 -16.79
N PRO A 25 -1.87 19.30 -17.48
CA PRO A 25 -1.92 17.89 -17.84
C PRO A 25 -1.03 17.59 -19.06
N HIS A 26 -0.65 16.31 -19.24
CA HIS A 26 -0.03 15.86 -20.48
C HIS A 26 -1.09 15.79 -21.60
N SER A 27 -0.92 16.55 -22.69
CA SER A 27 -1.76 16.62 -23.90
C SER A 27 -3.14 17.30 -23.77
N GLU A 28 -3.83 17.47 -24.91
CA GLU A 28 -5.16 18.08 -24.97
C GLU A 28 -6.18 17.37 -24.07
N VAL A 29 -6.84 18.17 -23.23
CA VAL A 29 -7.92 17.76 -22.34
C VAL A 29 -9.22 18.42 -22.78
N SER A 30 -10.36 17.82 -22.46
CA SER A 30 -11.66 18.42 -22.75
C SER A 30 -11.81 19.75 -21.99
N GLU A 31 -12.60 20.70 -22.51
CA GLU A 31 -12.90 21.98 -21.84
C GLU A 31 -13.49 21.84 -20.42
N LYS A 32 -14.10 20.70 -20.12
CA LYS A 32 -14.67 20.39 -18.79
C LYS A 32 -13.65 19.87 -17.78
N TYR A 33 -12.42 19.61 -18.21
CA TYR A 33 -11.37 19.04 -17.36
C TYR A 33 -10.74 20.14 -16.52
N HIS A 34 -10.91 20.06 -15.21
CA HIS A 34 -10.24 20.93 -14.27
C HIS A 34 -8.97 20.23 -13.76
N PHE A 35 -7.81 20.69 -14.23
CA PHE A 35 -6.54 20.19 -13.74
C PHE A 35 -6.36 20.58 -12.28
N ILE A 36 -6.03 19.60 -11.44
CA ILE A 36 -5.75 19.81 -10.02
C ILE A 36 -4.29 19.42 -9.81
N PRO A 37 -3.40 20.39 -9.51
CA PRO A 37 -2.02 20.09 -9.14
C PRO A 37 -2.00 19.15 -7.93
N THR A 38 -1.09 18.18 -7.88
CA THR A 38 -1.06 17.26 -6.72
C THR A 38 -0.65 18.00 -5.45
N ILE A 39 0.28 18.95 -5.53
CA ILE A 39 0.75 19.76 -4.38
C ILE A 39 -0.40 20.46 -3.64
N ASP A 40 -1.37 20.91 -4.40
CA ASP A 40 -2.55 21.61 -3.91
C ASP A 40 -3.40 20.72 -2.99
N VAL A 41 -3.53 19.44 -3.33
CA VAL A 41 -4.19 18.44 -2.48
C VAL A 41 -3.29 18.01 -1.31
N ILE A 42 -1.97 17.98 -1.50
CA ILE A 42 -1.01 17.72 -0.39
C ILE A 42 -1.17 18.79 0.71
N GLU A 43 -1.30 20.07 0.36
CA GLU A 43 -1.51 21.14 1.36
C GLU A 43 -2.85 21.02 2.07
N GLU A 44 -3.91 20.66 1.35
CA GLU A 44 -5.23 20.40 1.95
C GLU A 44 -5.15 19.26 2.97
N ILE A 45 -4.51 18.14 2.61
CA ILE A 45 -4.30 17.00 3.50
C ILE A 45 -3.48 17.43 4.75
N ARG A 46 -2.48 18.29 4.58
CA ARG A 46 -1.70 18.86 5.71
C ARG A 46 -2.55 19.73 6.63
N PHE A 47 -3.47 20.51 6.09
CA PHE A 47 -4.40 21.31 6.90
C PHE A 47 -5.23 20.41 7.84
N HIS A 48 -5.52 19.18 7.42
CA HIS A 48 -6.16 18.15 8.24
C HIS A 48 -5.20 17.33 9.12
N ASN A 49 -4.00 17.83 9.42
CA ASN A 49 -2.98 17.20 10.27
C ASN A 49 -2.34 15.91 9.72
N TRP A 50 -2.42 15.68 8.41
CA TRP A 50 -1.75 14.59 7.74
C TRP A 50 -0.53 15.08 6.97
N TYR A 51 0.65 14.61 7.34
CA TYR A 51 1.90 15.12 6.79
C TYR A 51 2.56 14.09 5.88
N PRO A 52 3.09 14.51 4.71
CA PRO A 52 3.72 13.59 3.77
C PRO A 52 5.01 13.05 4.37
N VAL A 53 5.21 11.74 4.30
CA VAL A 53 6.37 11.03 4.88
C VAL A 53 7.19 10.29 3.84
N ASN A 54 6.61 10.03 2.67
CA ASN A 54 7.27 9.36 1.57
C ASN A 54 6.59 9.74 0.24
N VAL A 55 7.37 9.74 -0.83
CA VAL A 55 6.88 9.90 -2.21
C VAL A 55 7.60 8.92 -3.12
N SER A 56 6.83 8.31 -4.03
CA SER A 56 7.32 7.41 -5.07
C SER A 56 6.78 7.85 -6.43
N VAL A 57 7.63 7.89 -7.45
CA VAL A 57 7.27 8.23 -8.83
C VAL A 57 7.62 7.06 -9.74
N ALA A 58 6.74 6.72 -10.67
CA ALA A 58 6.99 5.69 -11.64
C ALA A 58 8.12 6.07 -12.61
N ASN A 59 8.92 5.08 -12.99
CA ASN A 59 10.00 5.26 -13.97
C ASN A 59 9.44 5.75 -15.32
N VAL A 60 10.18 6.64 -15.97
CA VAL A 60 9.88 7.11 -17.34
C VAL A 60 10.12 5.94 -18.30
N ARG A 61 9.06 5.48 -18.97
CA ARG A 61 9.15 4.51 -20.09
C ARG A 61 9.01 5.18 -21.45
N ASP A 62 8.39 6.34 -21.47
CA ASP A 62 8.10 7.16 -22.63
C ASP A 62 8.56 8.58 -22.31
N LEU A 63 9.54 9.09 -23.07
CA LEU A 63 10.19 10.37 -22.81
C LEU A 63 9.21 11.56 -22.92
N GLU A 64 8.15 11.42 -23.72
CA GLU A 64 7.12 12.47 -23.83
C GLU A 64 6.37 12.67 -22.51
N LYS A 65 6.32 11.63 -21.67
CA LYS A 65 5.59 11.63 -20.39
C LYS A 65 6.47 11.96 -19.18
N GLU A 66 7.71 12.37 -19.41
CA GLU A 66 8.58 12.88 -18.35
C GLU A 66 7.96 14.14 -17.75
N GLY A 67 7.76 14.16 -16.43
CA GLY A 67 7.04 15.23 -15.73
C GLY A 67 5.59 14.89 -15.35
N PHE A 68 5.03 13.81 -15.90
CA PHE A 68 3.60 13.48 -15.77
C PHE A 68 3.32 12.07 -15.21
N GLN A 69 4.38 11.37 -14.79
CA GLN A 69 4.27 9.98 -14.39
C GLN A 69 3.34 9.78 -13.18
N GLN A 70 2.83 8.55 -13.06
CA GLN A 70 2.14 8.09 -11.86
C GLN A 70 3.02 8.30 -10.63
N HIS A 71 2.42 8.84 -9.58
CA HIS A 71 3.08 9.05 -8.31
C HIS A 71 2.16 8.61 -7.16
N CYS A 72 2.80 8.26 -6.05
CA CYS A 72 2.16 7.92 -4.79
C CYS A 72 2.79 8.76 -3.68
N VAL A 73 1.98 9.52 -2.96
CA VAL A 73 2.39 10.24 -1.75
C VAL A 73 1.77 9.56 -0.55
N ARG A 74 2.60 9.26 0.45
CA ARG A 74 2.17 8.63 1.69
C ARG A 74 2.18 9.66 2.81
N PHE A 75 1.15 9.68 3.61
CA PHE A 75 0.96 10.63 4.69
C PHE A 75 0.75 9.93 6.02
N ARG A 76 1.18 10.59 7.09
CA ARG A 76 0.96 10.13 8.45
C ARG A 76 0.29 11.21 9.27
N HIS A 77 -0.66 10.81 10.11
CA HIS A 77 -1.31 11.74 11.03
C HIS A 77 -0.31 12.26 12.07
N PHE A 78 -0.47 13.52 12.47
CA PHE A 78 0.39 14.21 13.44
C PHE A 78 0.61 13.40 14.73
N GLU A 79 -0.44 12.77 15.25
CA GLU A 79 -0.36 11.97 16.48
C GLU A 79 0.58 10.75 16.35
N ASP A 80 0.60 10.10 15.19
CA ASP A 80 1.46 8.92 14.94
C ASP A 80 2.92 9.34 14.64
N LEU A 81 3.14 10.60 14.27
CA LEU A 81 4.47 11.19 14.16
C LEU A 81 5.04 11.52 15.54
N LEU A 82 4.20 12.02 16.46
CA LEU A 82 4.60 12.28 17.84
C LEU A 82 4.77 10.99 18.65
N ASN A 83 3.91 10.00 18.43
CA ASN A 83 3.90 8.74 19.15
C ASN A 83 4.07 7.57 18.17
N PRO A 84 5.30 7.36 17.64
CA PRO A 84 5.54 6.32 16.66
C PRO A 84 5.28 4.93 17.26
N LYS A 85 4.37 4.20 16.62
CA LYS A 85 4.09 2.78 16.88
C LYS A 85 4.74 1.90 15.80
N ASP A 86 4.74 0.59 16.02
CA ASP A 86 5.23 -0.38 15.04
C ASP A 86 4.37 -0.42 13.77
N ASN A 87 3.05 -0.24 13.94
CA ASN A 87 2.05 -0.11 12.89
C ASN A 87 1.47 1.31 12.91
N ALA A 88 1.34 1.94 11.74
CA ALA A 88 0.69 3.23 11.58
C ALA A 88 -0.29 3.16 10.40
N VAL A 89 -1.48 3.76 10.56
CA VAL A 89 -2.36 4.00 9.41
C VAL A 89 -1.80 5.19 8.65
N GLU A 90 -1.63 5.00 7.35
CA GLU A 90 -1.18 6.03 6.43
C GLU A 90 -2.25 6.32 5.39
N LEU A 91 -2.36 7.59 5.02
CA LEU A 91 -3.16 8.02 3.90
C LEU A 91 -2.28 7.96 2.65
N LEU A 92 -2.84 7.42 1.58
CA LEU A 92 -2.20 7.24 0.30
C LEU A 92 -2.89 8.11 -0.72
N LEU A 93 -2.10 8.87 -1.45
CA LEU A 93 -2.55 9.68 -2.56
C LEU A 93 -1.92 9.15 -3.84
N PHE A 94 -2.75 8.63 -4.74
CA PHE A 94 -2.34 8.26 -6.08
C PHE A 94 -2.86 9.28 -7.09
N ASN A 95 -1.99 9.66 -8.02
CA ASN A 95 -2.39 10.43 -9.19
C ASN A 95 -1.40 10.18 -10.34
N SER A 96 -1.81 10.48 -11.57
CA SER A 96 -0.90 10.67 -12.70
C SER A 96 -1.38 11.83 -13.56
N HIS A 97 -0.47 12.69 -13.98
CA HIS A 97 -0.81 13.81 -14.85
C HIS A 97 -0.87 13.40 -16.34
N ASP A 98 -0.51 12.15 -16.66
CA ASP A 98 -0.66 11.53 -17.97
C ASP A 98 -2.00 10.81 -18.18
N ARG A 99 -2.91 10.89 -17.21
CA ARG A 99 -4.25 10.26 -17.19
C ARG A 99 -4.26 8.73 -17.14
N SER A 100 -3.11 8.07 -16.95
CA SER A 100 -3.04 6.61 -16.77
C SER A 100 -3.57 6.12 -15.41
N LYS A 101 -3.61 7.00 -14.41
CA LYS A 101 -4.15 6.74 -13.07
C LYS A 101 -5.04 7.89 -12.63
N ALA A 102 -6.23 7.56 -12.16
CA ALA A 102 -7.14 8.55 -11.57
C ALA A 102 -6.57 9.08 -10.25
N PHE A 103 -6.90 10.34 -9.96
CA PHE A 103 -6.68 10.94 -8.65
C PHE A 103 -7.51 10.18 -7.60
N SER A 104 -6.85 9.55 -6.63
CA SER A 104 -7.52 8.79 -5.59
C SER A 104 -6.81 8.84 -4.26
N ILE A 105 -7.58 8.96 -3.19
CA ILE A 105 -7.12 8.86 -1.81
C ILE A 105 -7.60 7.53 -1.25
N SER A 106 -6.71 6.78 -0.62
CA SER A 106 -7.05 5.57 0.12
C SER A 106 -6.32 5.54 1.45
N ALA A 107 -6.84 4.77 2.41
CA ALA A 107 -6.08 4.44 3.61
C ALA A 107 -5.29 3.14 3.37
N GLY A 108 -4.15 3.02 4.03
CA GLY A 108 -3.36 1.80 4.09
C GLY A 108 -2.73 1.65 5.47
N ILE A 109 -2.40 0.43 5.86
CA ILE A 109 -1.59 0.18 7.06
C ILE A 109 -0.14 0.11 6.63
N PHE A 110 0.69 0.95 7.23
CA PHE A 110 2.13 0.88 7.08
C PHE A 110 2.80 0.33 8.34
N ARG A 111 3.48 -0.80 8.20
CA ARG A 111 4.32 -1.36 9.26
C ARG A 111 5.76 -0.91 9.07
N PHE A 112 6.31 -0.26 10.09
CA PHE A 112 7.60 0.42 10.00
C PHE A 112 8.77 -0.52 9.71
N VAL A 113 8.65 -1.78 10.14
CA VAL A 113 9.73 -2.74 9.99
C VAL A 113 9.83 -3.26 8.56
N CYS A 114 8.76 -3.61 7.84
CA CYS A 114 8.91 -4.08 6.45
C CYS A 114 9.24 -2.91 5.50
N ALA A 115 10.31 -3.03 4.70
CA ALA A 115 10.78 -1.93 3.84
C ALA A 115 9.74 -1.48 2.80
N ASN A 116 8.74 -2.32 2.50
CA ASN A 116 7.71 -2.12 1.48
C ASN A 116 6.28 -2.17 2.06
N GLY A 117 6.14 -2.00 3.38
CA GLY A 117 5.01 -2.42 4.22
C GLY A 117 3.63 -1.79 4.01
N LEU A 118 3.18 -1.56 2.78
CA LEU A 118 1.88 -0.96 2.52
C LEU A 118 0.78 -2.01 2.34
N VAL A 119 -0.09 -2.19 3.32
CA VAL A 119 -1.29 -3.02 3.18
C VAL A 119 -2.43 -2.14 2.68
N ILE A 120 -2.95 -2.41 1.48
CA ILE A 120 -4.17 -1.82 0.92
C ILE A 120 -5.11 -2.96 0.63
N SER A 121 -6.32 -2.95 1.17
CA SER A 121 -7.40 -3.79 0.65
C SER A 121 -8.68 -3.01 0.46
N ASP A 122 -9.23 -3.01 -0.75
CA ASP A 122 -10.51 -2.34 -1.02
C ASP A 122 -11.69 -2.91 -0.20
N SER A 123 -11.55 -4.13 0.36
CA SER A 123 -12.55 -4.64 1.32
C SER A 123 -12.49 -3.84 2.61
N VAL A 124 -11.32 -3.41 3.08
CA VAL A 124 -11.14 -2.77 4.39
C VAL A 124 -10.96 -1.25 4.30
N PHE A 125 -10.51 -0.75 3.15
CA PHE A 125 -10.12 0.64 2.95
C PHE A 125 -10.91 1.21 1.77
N GLU A 126 -11.80 2.16 2.05
CA GLU A 126 -12.52 2.87 1.00
C GLU A 126 -11.56 3.75 0.19
N THR A 127 -11.58 3.58 -1.13
CA THR A 127 -10.82 4.43 -2.05
C THR A 127 -11.72 5.55 -2.56
N TYR A 128 -11.44 6.77 -2.12
CA TYR A 128 -12.10 7.98 -2.59
C TYR A 128 -11.46 8.46 -3.88
N LYS A 129 -12.22 8.46 -4.97
CA LYS A 129 -11.78 9.00 -6.25
C LYS A 129 -12.13 10.48 -6.31
N ILE A 130 -11.12 11.33 -6.47
CA ILE A 130 -11.33 12.77 -6.66
C ILE A 130 -11.55 12.99 -8.15
N LYS A 131 -12.65 13.66 -8.47
CA LYS A 131 -12.98 13.96 -9.87
C LYS A 131 -12.25 15.24 -10.27
N HIS A 132 -11.62 15.24 -11.44
CA HIS A 132 -11.16 16.46 -12.12
C HIS A 132 -12.32 17.26 -12.75
N LEU A 133 -13.48 17.28 -12.09
CA LEU A 133 -14.75 17.87 -12.54
C LEU A 133 -15.38 18.60 -11.35
N GLY A 134 -15.48 19.93 -11.40
CA GLY A 134 -16.20 20.73 -10.39
C GLY A 134 -15.33 21.26 -9.23
N GLU A 135 -15.98 21.66 -8.13
CA GLU A 135 -15.35 22.29 -6.95
C GLU A 135 -14.53 21.28 -6.13
N ARG A 136 -13.26 21.63 -5.91
CA ARG A 136 -12.21 20.85 -5.25
C ARG A 136 -12.46 20.59 -3.76
N ASP A 137 -13.15 21.51 -3.09
CA ASP A 137 -13.06 21.65 -1.63
C ASP A 137 -13.87 20.58 -0.87
N ASN A 138 -14.90 19.99 -1.50
CA ASN A 138 -15.74 19.01 -0.83
C ASN A 138 -15.26 17.56 -0.94
N ASP A 139 -14.43 17.20 -1.93
CA ASP A 139 -14.05 15.78 -2.12
C ASP A 139 -12.84 15.38 -1.25
N VAL A 140 -11.84 16.26 -1.08
CA VAL A 140 -10.61 15.96 -0.33
C VAL A 140 -10.87 15.94 1.17
N ALA A 141 -11.49 16.99 1.72
CA ALA A 141 -11.73 17.13 3.15
C ALA A 141 -12.58 15.96 3.70
N ASN A 142 -13.63 15.58 2.96
CA ASN A 142 -14.47 14.42 3.31
C ASN A 142 -13.68 13.10 3.26
N ALA A 143 -12.85 12.89 2.24
CA ALA A 143 -12.00 11.69 2.16
C ALA A 143 -11.03 11.59 3.35
N VAL A 144 -10.38 12.70 3.71
CA VAL A 144 -9.45 12.75 4.85
C VAL A 144 -10.19 12.53 6.18
N ALA A 145 -11.36 13.13 6.36
CA ALA A 145 -12.18 12.94 7.54
C ALA A 145 -12.62 11.47 7.71
N ASN A 146 -13.07 10.83 6.63
CA ASN A 146 -13.49 9.43 6.66
C ASN A 146 -12.32 8.49 6.97
N ILE A 147 -11.15 8.72 6.37
CA ILE A 147 -9.94 7.95 6.69
C ILE A 147 -9.55 8.11 8.17
N THR A 148 -9.63 9.33 8.69
CA THR A 148 -9.34 9.62 10.10
C THR A 148 -10.32 8.89 11.02
N ALA A 149 -11.60 8.82 10.65
CA ALA A 149 -12.62 8.09 11.40
C ALA A 149 -12.46 6.56 11.35
N ILE A 150 -11.92 6.03 10.24
CA ILE A 150 -11.69 4.58 10.04
C ILE A 150 -10.42 4.10 10.77
N LYS A 151 -9.43 4.98 10.99
CA LYS A 151 -8.14 4.64 11.62
C LYS A 151 -8.26 3.78 12.90
N PRO A 152 -9.11 4.08 13.90
CA PRO A 152 -9.25 3.24 15.09
C PRO A 152 -9.70 1.81 14.77
N LYS A 153 -10.67 1.65 13.86
CA LYS A 153 -11.19 0.34 13.44
C LYS A 153 -10.10 -0.48 12.73
N LEU A 154 -9.22 0.18 11.95
CA LEU A 154 -8.08 -0.48 11.32
C LEU A 154 -7.08 -1.02 12.35
N MET A 155 -6.79 -0.24 13.38
CA MET A 155 -5.88 -0.67 14.45
C MET A 155 -6.46 -1.85 15.23
N GLU A 156 -7.76 -1.81 15.57
CA GLU A 156 -8.46 -2.94 16.21
C GLU A 156 -8.38 -4.20 15.35
N LYS A 157 -8.48 -4.06 14.02
CA LYS A 157 -8.36 -5.19 13.09
C LYS A 157 -6.97 -5.80 13.09
N ILE A 158 -5.91 -4.98 13.18
CA ILE A 158 -4.54 -5.48 13.36
C ILE A 158 -4.43 -6.25 14.67
N GLU A 159 -4.89 -5.66 15.78
CA GLU A 159 -4.86 -6.30 17.10
C GLU A 159 -5.60 -7.65 17.08
N LYS A 160 -6.73 -7.72 16.38
CA LYS A 160 -7.47 -8.96 16.17
C LYS A 160 -6.68 -10.00 15.37
N LEU A 161 -6.01 -9.62 14.29
CA LEU A 161 -5.14 -10.53 13.54
C LEU A 161 -3.94 -11.00 14.37
N GLU A 162 -3.34 -10.11 15.18
CA GLU A 162 -2.25 -10.44 16.11
C GLU A 162 -2.69 -11.40 17.22
N SER A 163 -3.98 -11.45 17.56
CA SER A 163 -4.53 -12.38 18.55
C SER A 163 -4.71 -13.81 18.02
N ILE A 164 -4.69 -14.02 16.70
CA ILE A 164 -4.96 -15.32 16.06
C ILE A 164 -3.64 -16.05 15.83
N THR A 165 -3.38 -17.11 16.59
CA THR A 165 -2.20 -17.96 16.40
C THR A 165 -2.41 -18.99 15.27
N LEU A 166 -1.39 -19.16 14.42
CA LEU A 166 -1.34 -20.16 13.37
C LEU A 166 -0.40 -21.32 13.74
N ASN A 167 -0.85 -22.55 13.52
CA ASN A 167 0.02 -23.72 13.57
C ASN A 167 0.83 -23.87 12.27
N GLN A 168 1.76 -24.82 12.24
CA GLN A 168 2.65 -25.02 11.11
C GLN A 168 1.91 -25.31 9.78
N SER A 169 0.91 -26.19 9.80
CA SER A 169 0.14 -26.53 8.59
C SER A 169 -0.70 -25.37 8.07
N GLU A 170 -1.18 -24.50 8.97
CA GLU A 170 -1.90 -23.28 8.61
C GLU A 170 -0.96 -22.23 7.98
N LYS A 171 0.25 -22.07 8.53
CA LYS A 171 1.29 -21.21 7.95
C LYS A 171 1.67 -21.67 6.54
N GLU A 172 1.91 -22.97 6.36
CA GLU A 172 2.22 -23.57 5.05
C GLU A 172 1.07 -23.38 4.04
N SER A 173 -0.17 -23.56 4.50
CA SER A 173 -1.36 -23.32 3.67
C SER A 173 -1.44 -21.84 3.26
N PHE A 174 -1.27 -20.91 4.19
CA PHE A 174 -1.30 -19.47 3.88
C PHE A 174 -0.21 -19.09 2.86
N ALA A 175 1.03 -19.55 3.06
CA ALA A 175 2.10 -19.35 2.10
C ALA A 175 1.76 -19.92 0.72
N LYS A 176 1.24 -21.16 0.66
CA LYS A 176 0.85 -21.83 -0.59
C LYS A 176 -0.24 -21.07 -1.33
N TYR A 177 -1.27 -20.59 -0.63
CA TYR A 177 -2.35 -19.81 -1.24
C TYR A 177 -1.90 -18.40 -1.67
N SER A 178 -0.78 -17.91 -1.17
CA SER A 178 -0.23 -16.59 -1.52
C SER A 178 0.68 -16.60 -2.76
N ILE A 179 1.23 -17.75 -3.16
CA ILE A 179 2.09 -17.87 -4.36
C ILE A 179 1.44 -17.29 -5.63
N PRO A 180 0.17 -17.63 -5.96
CA PRO A 180 -0.47 -17.17 -7.20
C PRO A 180 -0.68 -15.65 -7.29
N LEU A 181 -0.54 -14.91 -6.18
CA LEU A 181 -0.64 -13.45 -6.20
C LEU A 181 0.50 -12.81 -7.00
N ARG A 182 1.65 -13.50 -7.09
CA ARG A 182 2.84 -13.00 -7.80
C ARG A 182 3.29 -13.90 -8.94
N PHE A 183 3.18 -15.21 -8.78
CA PHE A 183 3.78 -16.17 -9.69
C PHE A 183 2.71 -16.95 -10.44
N GLU A 184 2.89 -17.06 -11.75
CA GLU A 184 2.03 -17.88 -12.59
C GLU A 184 2.17 -19.38 -12.27
N GLU A 185 1.16 -20.17 -12.59
CA GLU A 185 1.08 -21.60 -12.23
C GLU A 185 2.25 -22.44 -12.76
N HIS A 186 2.81 -22.04 -13.91
CA HIS A 186 3.95 -22.70 -14.52
C HIS A 186 5.28 -22.43 -13.78
N LEU A 187 5.31 -21.47 -12.85
CA LEU A 187 6.48 -21.15 -12.01
C LEU A 187 6.37 -21.90 -10.67
N GLU A 188 7.16 -22.97 -10.54
CA GLU A 188 7.20 -23.77 -9.33
C GLU A 188 8.09 -23.14 -8.27
N ILE A 189 7.53 -22.95 -7.07
CA ILE A 189 8.19 -22.32 -5.93
C ILE A 189 7.92 -23.15 -4.68
N ASN A 190 8.92 -23.26 -3.81
CA ASN A 190 8.75 -23.83 -2.48
C ASN A 190 8.05 -22.80 -1.57
N HIS A 191 6.82 -23.10 -1.13
CA HIS A 191 6.06 -22.20 -0.26
C HIS A 191 6.74 -21.94 1.08
N ASN A 192 7.61 -22.84 1.56
CA ASN A 192 8.37 -22.63 2.79
C ASN A 192 9.34 -21.44 2.69
N ASP A 193 9.78 -21.10 1.48
CA ASP A 193 10.65 -19.94 1.26
C ASP A 193 9.91 -18.62 1.60
N LEU A 194 8.57 -18.61 1.56
CA LEU A 194 7.75 -17.46 1.96
C LEU A 194 7.57 -17.33 3.47
N LEU A 195 7.96 -18.34 4.25
CA LEU A 195 7.84 -18.37 5.70
C LEU A 195 9.14 -18.02 6.42
N ILE A 196 10.20 -17.71 5.67
CA ILE A 196 11.50 -17.35 6.24
C ILE A 196 11.44 -15.87 6.64
N PRO A 197 11.49 -15.54 7.95
CA PRO A 197 11.51 -14.16 8.37
C PRO A 197 12.86 -13.53 8.04
N HIS A 198 12.84 -12.29 7.56
CA HIS A 198 14.08 -11.54 7.35
C HIS A 198 14.68 -10.98 8.65
N ARG A 199 13.94 -11.05 9.76
CA ARG A 199 14.27 -10.43 11.05
C ARG A 199 13.78 -11.27 12.21
N VAL A 200 14.43 -11.13 13.35
CA VAL A 200 14.11 -11.92 14.54
C VAL A 200 12.74 -11.49 15.11
N GLU A 201 12.39 -10.21 14.99
CA GLU A 201 11.12 -9.65 15.47
C GLU A 201 9.89 -10.22 14.73
N ASP A 202 10.09 -10.83 13.56
CA ASP A 202 9.03 -11.41 12.72
C ASP A 202 8.89 -12.93 12.92
N SER A 203 9.36 -13.46 14.06
CA SER A 203 9.32 -14.90 14.36
C SER A 203 8.06 -15.34 15.10
N LYS A 204 7.08 -14.45 15.30
CA LYS A 204 5.82 -14.81 15.96
C LYS A 204 4.92 -15.61 15.03
N ASP A 205 4.16 -16.52 15.62
CA ASP A 205 3.23 -17.40 14.91
C ASP A 205 1.81 -16.81 14.78
N ASP A 206 1.61 -15.52 15.08
CA ASP A 206 0.32 -14.87 14.87
C ASP A 206 0.06 -14.55 13.40
N LEU A 207 -1.22 -14.51 13.02
CA LEU A 207 -1.67 -14.34 11.64
C LEU A 207 -1.16 -13.02 11.03
N TYR A 208 -1.07 -11.95 11.81
CA TYR A 208 -0.54 -10.68 11.31
C TYR A 208 0.96 -10.75 11.04
N THR A 209 1.75 -11.34 11.94
CA THR A 209 3.19 -11.52 11.74
C THR A 209 3.47 -12.43 10.54
N VAL A 210 2.75 -13.56 10.42
CA VAL A 210 2.90 -14.48 9.28
C VAL A 210 2.50 -13.82 7.96
N LEU A 211 1.43 -13.03 7.94
CA LEU A 211 1.05 -12.20 6.79
C LEU A 211 2.21 -11.30 6.37
N ASN A 212 2.85 -10.62 7.31
CA ASN A 212 3.95 -9.69 7.02
C ASN A 212 5.18 -10.41 6.46
N VAL A 213 5.52 -11.59 6.99
CA VAL A 213 6.64 -12.41 6.49
C VAL A 213 6.39 -12.85 5.05
N ILE A 214 5.18 -13.33 4.75
CA ILE A 214 4.79 -13.74 3.39
C ILE A 214 4.82 -12.54 2.45
N GLN A 215 4.27 -11.41 2.88
CA GLN A 215 4.28 -10.15 2.13
C GLN A 215 5.70 -9.70 1.79
N GLU A 216 6.59 -9.61 2.77
CA GLU A 216 7.95 -9.09 2.54
C GLU A 216 8.72 -9.97 1.55
N ASN A 217 8.62 -11.30 1.67
CA ASN A 217 9.20 -12.24 0.71
C ASN A 217 8.61 -12.06 -0.70
N LEU A 218 7.28 -11.91 -0.81
CA LEU A 218 6.60 -11.69 -2.07
C LEU A 218 6.91 -10.32 -2.69
N LEU A 219 7.25 -9.28 -1.94
CA LEU A 219 7.59 -7.97 -2.52
C LEU A 219 9.08 -7.87 -2.86
N ARG A 220 9.97 -8.25 -1.95
CA ARG A 220 11.43 -8.12 -2.13
C ARG A 220 12.01 -9.08 -3.16
N GLY A 221 11.37 -10.23 -3.40
CA GLY A 221 11.93 -11.25 -4.28
C GLY A 221 13.00 -12.10 -3.60
N ASN A 222 14.03 -12.48 -4.35
CA ASN A 222 15.02 -13.50 -3.99
C ASN A 222 14.46 -14.92 -3.76
N ILE A 223 13.17 -15.12 -4.08
CA ILE A 223 12.57 -16.45 -4.12
C ILE A 223 13.04 -17.16 -5.38
N SER A 224 13.59 -18.36 -5.21
CA SER A 224 14.06 -19.19 -6.31
C SER A 224 13.02 -20.24 -6.68
N GLY A 225 12.96 -20.60 -7.96
CA GLY A 225 11.99 -21.55 -8.47
C GLY A 225 12.42 -22.20 -9.77
N ILE A 226 11.55 -23.05 -10.29
CA ILE A 226 11.73 -23.75 -11.57
C ILE A 226 10.56 -23.39 -12.48
N ASN A 227 10.87 -22.91 -13.68
CA ASN A 227 9.85 -22.76 -14.71
C ASN A 227 9.56 -24.15 -15.32
N LYS A 228 8.33 -24.63 -15.17
CA LYS A 228 7.93 -25.99 -15.56
C LYS A 228 7.98 -26.22 -17.07
N ASP A 229 7.77 -25.17 -17.87
CA ASP A 229 7.74 -25.24 -19.33
C ASP A 229 9.14 -25.33 -19.92
N THR A 230 10.05 -24.49 -19.42
CA THR A 230 11.44 -24.41 -19.91
C THR A 230 12.43 -25.28 -19.13
N LYS A 231 12.02 -25.81 -17.97
CA LYS A 231 12.86 -26.52 -16.99
C LYS A 231 14.05 -25.71 -16.45
N ARG A 232 14.03 -24.38 -16.61
CA ARG A 232 15.10 -23.49 -16.14
C ARG A 232 14.83 -23.00 -14.72
N ARG A 233 15.89 -22.84 -13.95
CA ARG A 233 15.84 -22.13 -12.67
C ARG A 233 15.67 -20.63 -12.90
N PHE A 234 14.92 -19.99 -12.02
CA PHE A 234 14.82 -18.54 -11.97
C PHE A 234 14.89 -18.06 -10.51
N THR A 235 15.23 -16.79 -10.34
CA THR A 235 15.15 -16.10 -9.06
C THR A 235 14.38 -14.81 -9.27
N SER A 236 13.37 -14.59 -8.44
CA SER A 236 12.50 -13.42 -8.53
C SER A 236 13.25 -12.15 -8.11
N ARG A 237 12.96 -11.03 -8.78
CA ARG A 237 13.48 -9.69 -8.43
C ARG A 237 12.42 -8.90 -7.69
N GLU A 238 12.85 -7.90 -6.91
CA GLU A 238 11.95 -6.97 -6.23
C GLU A 238 10.88 -6.38 -7.16
N ILE A 239 9.67 -6.25 -6.64
CA ILE A 239 8.57 -5.59 -7.32
C ILE A 239 8.82 -4.08 -7.28
N THR A 240 9.03 -3.47 -8.44
CA THR A 240 9.23 -2.02 -8.59
C THR A 240 7.98 -1.30 -9.11
N SER A 241 6.96 -2.04 -9.54
CA SER A 241 5.71 -1.48 -10.05
C SER A 241 4.74 -1.21 -8.90
N ILE A 242 4.37 0.06 -8.70
CA ILE A 242 3.41 0.50 -7.69
C ILE A 242 2.08 -0.27 -7.80
N SER A 243 1.59 -0.47 -9.03
CA SER A 243 0.33 -1.18 -9.25
C SER A 243 0.40 -2.66 -8.86
N LYS A 244 1.52 -3.33 -9.15
CA LYS A 244 1.69 -4.75 -8.80
C LYS A 244 1.93 -4.93 -7.31
N ASP A 245 2.68 -4.03 -6.70
CA ASP A 245 2.88 -3.97 -5.25
C ASP A 245 1.52 -3.88 -4.53
N THR A 246 0.69 -2.92 -4.92
CA THR A 246 -0.67 -2.74 -4.37
C THR A 246 -1.54 -3.99 -4.54
N GLU A 247 -1.52 -4.62 -5.72
CA GLU A 247 -2.29 -5.82 -6.03
C GLU A 247 -1.90 -7.01 -5.13
N VAL A 248 -0.60 -7.26 -4.98
CA VAL A 248 -0.08 -8.33 -4.11
C VAL A 248 -0.46 -8.06 -2.66
N ASN A 249 -0.28 -6.82 -2.20
CA ASN A 249 -0.62 -6.42 -0.83
C ASN A 249 -2.10 -6.65 -0.50
N LYS A 250 -2.99 -6.29 -1.42
CA LYS A 250 -4.43 -6.56 -1.30
C LYS A 250 -4.72 -8.05 -1.21
N GLY A 251 -4.17 -8.83 -2.13
CA GLY A 251 -4.43 -10.26 -2.18
C GLY A 251 -4.02 -10.99 -0.90
N ILE A 252 -2.87 -10.64 -0.30
CA ILE A 252 -2.39 -11.28 0.94
C ILE A 252 -3.31 -10.94 2.10
N TRP A 253 -3.73 -9.68 2.21
CA TRP A 253 -4.67 -9.26 3.24
C TRP A 253 -6.01 -9.98 3.13
N ASP A 254 -6.57 -10.08 1.93
CA ASP A 254 -7.83 -10.78 1.68
C ASP A 254 -7.76 -12.26 2.07
N ILE A 255 -6.59 -12.91 1.90
CA ILE A 255 -6.37 -14.28 2.38
C ILE A 255 -6.35 -14.31 3.92
N ALA A 256 -5.66 -13.37 4.57
CA ALA A 256 -5.65 -13.30 6.03
C ALA A 256 -7.03 -13.03 6.62
N GLU A 257 -7.86 -12.19 6.01
CA GLU A 257 -9.25 -11.98 6.43
C GLU A 257 -10.04 -13.30 6.41
N LYS A 258 -9.89 -14.09 5.34
CA LYS A 258 -10.55 -15.40 5.23
C LYS A 258 -10.07 -16.36 6.32
N ILE A 259 -8.76 -16.40 6.58
CA ILE A 259 -8.21 -17.23 7.66
C ILE A 259 -8.79 -16.78 9.01
N ALA A 260 -8.87 -15.47 9.26
CA ALA A 260 -9.41 -14.92 10.49
C ALA A 260 -10.90 -15.27 10.68
N SER A 261 -11.72 -15.14 9.63
CA SER A 261 -13.13 -15.54 9.66
C SER A 261 -13.34 -17.04 9.92
N ILE A 262 -12.42 -17.89 9.48
CA ILE A 262 -12.49 -19.34 9.74
C ILE A 262 -12.07 -19.65 11.18
N LYS A 263 -11.03 -18.97 11.67
CA LYS A 263 -10.44 -19.17 13.01
C LYS A 263 -11.30 -18.63 14.14
N ASP A 264 -11.99 -17.53 13.88
CA ASP A 264 -12.73 -16.79 14.88
C ASP A 264 -14.10 -16.39 14.33
N SER A 265 -15.14 -17.06 14.83
CA SER A 265 -16.53 -16.81 14.42
C SER A 265 -17.04 -15.42 14.82
N SER A 266 -16.36 -14.73 15.74
CA SER A 266 -16.64 -13.34 16.09
C SER A 266 -15.97 -12.33 15.14
N TYR A 267 -15.10 -12.79 14.24
CA TYR A 267 -14.40 -11.94 13.30
C TYR A 267 -15.35 -11.43 12.21
N CYS A 268 -15.60 -10.12 12.23
CA CYS A 268 -16.37 -9.45 11.20
C CYS A 268 -15.43 -9.09 10.02
N SER A 269 -15.59 -9.79 8.90
CA SER A 269 -14.88 -9.49 7.64
C SER A 269 -15.52 -8.37 6.83
N MET A 270 -16.59 -7.74 7.34
CA MET A 270 -17.28 -6.70 6.58
C MET A 270 -16.38 -5.51 6.33
N ALA A 271 -16.61 -4.89 5.18
CA ALA A 271 -15.94 -3.68 4.81
C ALA A 271 -16.10 -2.64 5.91
N ILE A 272 -15.00 -1.95 6.24
CA ILE A 272 -15.07 -0.81 7.13
C ILE A 272 -15.70 0.32 6.31
N ALA A 273 -17.02 0.28 6.17
CA ALA A 273 -17.78 1.41 5.68
C ALA A 273 -17.66 2.53 6.71
N ALA A 274 -17.36 3.74 6.22
CA ALA A 274 -17.55 4.98 6.96
C ALA A 274 -19.03 5.16 7.30
#